data_AF-A0AA38IKC3-F1
#
_entry.id   AF-A0AA38IKC3-F1
#
_cell.length_a   1.000
_cell.length_b   1.000
_cell.length_c   1.000
_cell.angle_alpha   90.00
_cell.angle_beta   90.00
_cell.angle_gamma   90.00
#
_symmetry.space_group_name_H-M   'P 1'
#
loop_
_entity.id
_entity.type
_entity.pdbx_description
1 polymer ?
#
loop_
_entity_poly.entity_id
_entity_poly.type
_entity_poly.pdbx_seq_one_letter_code
_entity_poly.pdbx_strand_id
1 'polypeptide(L)'
;MRDILTFLDRFYKCSMRDECRIYRNMYRNRYRKELLIAKQKANCDYIKGASNKMKAMWNVINSKRPKTSKARLNSNLAANDLKDFFANIPVALINKLPPASHEC
;
A
#
# COMPACT_ATOMS: atom_id res chain seq x y z
N MET A 1 -24.89 -15.80 -1.64
CA MET A 1 -23.76 -16.15 -2.55
C MET A 1 -22.57 -16.79 -1.85
N ARG A 2 -22.24 -16.41 -0.60
CA ARG A 2 -21.16 -17.05 0.16
C ARG A 2 -21.38 -18.55 0.36
N ASP A 3 -22.61 -18.95 0.68
CA ASP A 3 -22.97 -20.35 0.94
C ASP A 3 -22.86 -21.21 -0.32
N ILE A 4 -23.26 -20.65 -1.47
CA ILE A 4 -23.09 -21.29 -2.79
C ILE A 4 -21.61 -21.53 -3.09
N LEU A 5 -20.74 -20.55 -2.80
CA LEU A 5 -19.31 -20.71 -3.01
C LEU A 5 -18.71 -21.77 -2.06
N THR A 6 -19.16 -21.81 -0.81
CA THR A 6 -18.77 -22.84 0.17
C THR A 6 -19.21 -24.24 -0.29
N PHE A 7 -20.43 -24.34 -0.83
CA PHE A 7 -20.93 -25.58 -1.42
C PHE A 7 -20.07 -26.03 -2.61
N LEU A 8 -19.81 -25.14 -3.58
CA LEU A 8 -18.98 -25.46 -4.75
C LEU A 8 -17.55 -25.83 -4.37
N ASP A 9 -16.99 -25.22 -3.32
CA ASP A 9 -15.67 -25.56 -2.79
C ASP A 9 -15.65 -26.97 -2.20
N ARG A 10 -16.67 -27.35 -1.43
CA ARG A 10 -16.82 -28.71 -0.89
C ARG A 10 -17.08 -29.72 -1.99
N PHE A 11 -17.97 -29.40 -2.92
CA PHE A 11 -18.32 -30.27 -4.03
C PHE A 11 -17.10 -30.59 -4.92
N TYR A 12 -16.30 -29.57 -5.26
CA TYR A 12 -15.04 -29.78 -5.98
C TYR A 12 -14.06 -30.67 -5.20
N LYS A 13 -13.92 -30.48 -3.88
CA LYS A 13 -13.05 -31.31 -3.04
C LYS A 13 -13.48 -32.78 -3.00
N CYS A 14 -14.77 -33.07 -3.14
CA CYS A 14 -15.29 -34.43 -3.15
C CYS A 14 -15.25 -35.06 -4.55
N SER A 15 -15.50 -34.29 -5.60
CA SER A 15 -15.59 -34.82 -6.97
C SER A 15 -14.26 -34.81 -7.72
N MET A 16 -13.35 -33.89 -7.40
CA MET A 16 -12.08 -33.62 -8.11
C MET A 16 -12.21 -33.50 -9.64
N ARG A 17 -13.42 -33.17 -10.13
CA ARG A 17 -13.71 -33.00 -11.55
C ARG A 17 -13.33 -31.61 -12.04
N ASP A 18 -12.77 -31.53 -13.23
CA ASP A 18 -12.33 -30.27 -13.83
C ASP A 18 -13.49 -29.32 -14.12
N GLU A 19 -14.67 -29.83 -14.48
CA GLU A 19 -15.87 -29.00 -14.69
C GLU A 19 -16.26 -28.29 -13.39
N CYS A 20 -16.18 -29.00 -12.26
CA CYS A 20 -16.48 -28.44 -10.94
C CYS A 20 -15.51 -27.32 -10.57
N ARG A 21 -14.23 -27.46 -10.95
CA ARG A 21 -13.21 -26.40 -10.78
C ARG A 21 -13.57 -25.15 -11.57
N ILE A 22 -13.99 -25.31 -12.83
CA ILE A 22 -14.38 -24.21 -13.72
C ILE A 22 -15.58 -23.46 -13.12
N TYR A 23 -16.67 -24.18 -12.79
CA TYR A 23 -17.86 -23.57 -12.21
C TYR A 23 -17.57 -22.85 -10.88
N ARG A 24 -16.78 -23.47 -9.99
CA ARG A 24 -16.32 -22.82 -8.75
C ARG A 24 -15.59 -21.52 -9.02
N ASN A 25 -14.65 -21.52 -9.97
CA ASN A 25 -13.86 -20.33 -10.31
C ASN A 25 -14.72 -19.22 -10.92
N MET A 26 -15.65 -19.55 -11.81
CA MET A 26 -16.60 -18.59 -12.37
C MET A 26 -17.44 -17.92 -11.28
N TYR A 27 -18.03 -18.72 -10.37
CA TYR A 27 -18.79 -18.20 -9.24
C TYR A 27 -17.94 -17.36 -8.29
N ARG A 28 -16.71 -17.77 -8.02
CA ARG A 28 -15.76 -17.02 -7.19
C ARG A 28 -15.47 -15.64 -7.78
N ASN A 29 -15.25 -15.57 -9.08
CA ASN A 29 -14.97 -14.33 -9.79
C ASN A 29 -16.19 -13.41 -9.80
N ARG A 30 -17.38 -13.95 -10.09
CA ARG A 30 -18.64 -13.19 -10.00
C ARG A 30 -18.86 -12.65 -8.59
N TYR A 31 -18.70 -13.47 -7.57
CA TYR A 31 -18.86 -13.05 -6.17
C TYR A 31 -17.88 -11.94 -5.78
N ARG A 32 -16.62 -12.04 -6.19
CA ARG A 32 -15.61 -10.99 -5.97
C ARG A 32 -16.00 -9.67 -6.65
N LYS A 33 -16.52 -9.74 -7.88
CA LYS A 33 -17.01 -8.56 -8.61
C LYS A 33 -18.17 -7.89 -7.87
N GLU A 34 -19.17 -8.66 -7.45
CA GLU A 34 -20.30 -8.13 -6.67
C GLU A 34 -19.85 -7.52 -5.35
N LEU A 35 -18.90 -8.15 -4.64
CA LEU A 35 -18.31 -7.57 -3.43
C LEU A 35 -17.59 -6.25 -3.69
N LEU A 36 -16.89 -6.13 -4.82
CA LEU A 36 -16.22 -4.89 -5.20
C LEU A 36 -17.24 -3.77 -5.44
N ILE A 37 -18.29 -4.06 -6.20
CA ILE A 37 -19.38 -3.12 -6.50
C ILE A 37 -20.07 -2.69 -5.20
N ALA A 38 -20.42 -3.64 -4.33
CA ALA A 38 -21.06 -3.35 -3.04
C ALA A 38 -20.17 -2.48 -2.15
N LYS A 39 -18.86 -2.73 -2.10
CA LYS A 39 -17.90 -1.89 -1.35
C LYS A 39 -17.81 -0.47 -1.92
N GLN A 40 -17.74 -0.35 -3.24
CA GLN A 40 -17.72 0.97 -3.89
C GLN A 40 -18.99 1.75 -3.58
N LYS A 41 -20.16 1.10 -3.70
CA LYS A 41 -21.44 1.70 -3.36
C LYS A 41 -21.48 2.16 -1.90
N ALA A 42 -21.12 1.30 -0.95
CA ALA A 42 -21.09 1.64 0.47
C ALA A 42 -20.17 2.84 0.77
N ASN A 43 -18.98 2.88 0.16
CA ASN A 43 -18.07 4.02 0.31
C ASN A 43 -18.65 5.31 -0.29
N CYS A 44 -19.28 5.22 -1.47
CA CYS A 44 -19.94 6.36 -2.11
C CYS A 44 -21.09 6.88 -1.24
N ASP A 45 -21.93 6.00 -0.72
CA ASP A 45 -23.07 6.37 0.12
C ASP A 45 -22.59 7.01 1.44
N TYR A 46 -21.52 6.46 2.05
CA TYR A 46 -20.86 7.05 3.21
C TYR A 46 -20.33 8.47 2.94
N ILE A 47 -19.63 8.69 1.82
CA ILE A 47 -19.10 10.01 1.48
C ILE A 47 -20.22 10.99 1.18
N LYS A 48 -21.26 10.57 0.46
CA LYS A 48 -22.40 11.44 0.10
C LYS A 48 -23.21 11.87 1.32
N GLY A 49 -23.40 10.97 2.30
CA GLY A 49 -24.12 11.24 3.54
C GLY A 49 -23.32 12.00 4.61
N ALA A 50 -22.02 12.19 4.42
CA ALA A 50 -21.18 12.87 5.41
C ALA A 50 -21.35 14.39 5.38
N SER A 51 -21.41 15.02 6.55
CA SER A 51 -21.40 16.49 6.68
C SER A 51 -20.13 17.10 6.09
N ASN A 52 -18.99 16.45 6.29
CA ASN A 52 -17.71 16.81 5.68
C ASN A 52 -17.23 15.70 4.72
N LYS A 53 -17.58 15.88 3.44
CA LYS A 53 -17.29 14.94 2.35
C LYS A 53 -15.79 14.73 2.12
N MET A 54 -14.98 15.80 2.24
CA MET A 54 -13.53 15.72 2.05
C MET A 54 -12.88 14.85 3.13
N LYS A 55 -13.25 15.05 4.40
CA LYS A 55 -12.76 14.25 5.52
C LYS A 55 -13.21 12.80 5.39
N ALA A 56 -14.47 12.54 5.01
CA ALA A 56 -14.97 11.19 4.78
C ALA A 56 -14.20 10.47 3.67
N MET A 57 -13.95 11.14 2.54
CA MET A 57 -13.15 10.60 1.45
C MET A 57 -11.70 10.30 1.87
N TRP A 58 -11.07 11.23 2.60
CA TRP A 58 -9.72 11.03 3.15
C TRP A 58 -9.64 9.83 4.08
N ASN A 59 -10.64 9.62 4.93
CA ASN A 59 -10.74 8.46 5.80
C ASN A 59 -10.84 7.14 5.00
N VAL A 60 -11.65 7.10 3.94
CA VAL A 60 -11.76 5.92 3.07
C VAL A 60 -10.41 5.59 2.42
N ILE A 61 -9.70 6.60 1.90
CA ILE A 61 -8.35 6.42 1.31
C ILE A 61 -7.36 5.89 2.35
N ASN A 62 -7.33 6.50 3.54
CA ASN A 62 -6.39 6.10 4.59
C ASN A 62 -6.72 4.76 5.23
N SER A 63 -7.98 4.33 5.23
CA SER A 63 -8.38 3.01 5.76
C SER A 63 -7.73 1.84 5.02
N LYS A 64 -7.25 2.08 3.78
CA LYS A 64 -6.58 1.08 2.93
C LYS A 64 -5.07 1.19 2.93
N ARG A 65 -4.50 2.23 3.56
CA ARG A 65 -3.05 2.30 3.69
C ARG A 65 -2.61 1.19 4.65
N PRO A 66 -1.65 0.33 4.27
CA PRO A 66 -1.01 -0.53 5.24
C PRO A 66 -0.48 0.37 6.35
N LYS A 67 -0.78 0.05 7.61
CA LYS A 67 -0.12 0.72 8.73
C LYS A 67 1.36 0.43 8.53
N THR A 68 2.12 1.40 8.05
CA THR A 68 3.57 1.31 8.04
C THR A 68 3.91 1.04 9.49
N SER A 69 4.34 -0.18 9.82
CA SER A 69 5.04 -0.41 11.07
C SER A 69 6.14 0.63 11.03
N LYS A 70 6.10 1.62 11.93
CA LYS A 70 7.23 2.54 12.08
C LYS A 70 8.43 1.61 12.17
N ALA A 71 9.28 1.60 11.13
CA ALA A 71 10.51 0.85 11.20
C ALA A 71 11.16 1.35 12.49
N ARG A 72 11.40 0.45 13.45
CA ARG A 72 12.30 0.77 14.55
C ARG A 72 13.64 0.96 13.85
N LEU A 73 13.92 2.19 13.43
CA LEU A 73 15.23 2.60 13.01
C LEU A 73 16.08 2.47 14.27
N ASN A 74 16.71 1.31 14.44
CA ASN A 74 17.84 1.12 15.33
C ASN A 74 19.04 1.86 14.71
N SER A 75 18.89 3.16 14.48
CA SER A 75 20.00 3.99 14.06
C SER A 75 20.68 4.48 15.33
N ASN A 76 21.82 3.88 15.69
CA ASN A 76 22.79 4.43 16.63
C ASN A 76 23.46 5.71 16.08
N LEU A 77 22.76 6.47 15.24
CA LEU A 77 23.27 7.69 14.65
C LEU A 77 23.02 8.81 15.67
N ALA A 78 24.07 9.24 16.35
CA ALA A 78 24.00 10.37 17.25
C ALA A 78 23.89 11.66 16.43
N ALA A 79 23.25 12.69 17.02
CA ALA A 79 23.16 14.00 16.37
C ALA A 79 24.55 14.59 16.01
N ASN A 80 25.58 14.20 16.75
CA ASN A 80 26.96 14.60 16.50
C ASN A 80 27.51 13.98 15.21
N ASP A 81 27.15 12.73 14.89
CA ASP A 81 27.61 12.06 13.67
C ASP A 81 27.12 12.78 12.41
N LEU A 82 25.90 13.34 12.47
CA LEU A 82 25.36 14.16 11.39
C LEU A 82 26.04 15.53 11.30
N LYS A 83 26.32 16.15 12.45
CA LYS A 83 27.02 17.44 12.49
C LYS A 83 28.41 17.32 11.87
N ASP A 84 29.15 16.28 12.24
CA ASP A 84 30.50 16.04 11.73
C ASP A 84 30.48 15.66 10.25
N PHE A 85 29.48 14.91 9.79
CA PHE A 85 29.31 14.61 8.37
C PHE A 85 29.10 15.88 7.54
N PHE A 86 28.13 16.72 7.90
CA PHE A 86 27.82 17.94 7.13
C PHE A 86 28.87 19.05 7.29
N ALA A 87 29.55 19.13 8.43
CA ALA A 87 30.63 20.10 8.64
C ALA A 87 31.89 19.77 7.80
N ASN A 88 32.15 18.49 7.52
CA ASN A 88 33.36 18.06 6.83
C ASN A 88 33.19 17.85 5.31
N ILE A 89 31.96 17.80 4.79
CA ILE A 89 31.68 17.74 3.34
C ILE A 89 32.35 18.89 2.56
N PRO A 90 32.26 20.17 2.99
CA PRO A 90 32.88 21.28 2.26
C PRO A 90 34.40 21.15 2.16
N VAL A 91 35.05 20.72 3.24
CA VAL A 91 36.53 20.55 3.29
C VAL A 91 36.98 19.45 2.33
N ALA A 92 36.25 18.33 2.30
CA ALA A 92 36.55 17.22 1.40
C ALA A 92 36.30 17.55 -0.08
N LEU A 93 35.39 18.48 -0.37
CA LEU A 93 35.11 18.97 -1.73
C LEU A 93 36.12 20.02 -2.18
N ILE A 94 36.49 20.97 -1.31
CA ILE A 94 37.48 22.02 -1.61
C ILE A 94 38.85 21.40 -1.93
N ASN A 95 39.26 20.39 -1.17
CA ASN A 95 40.54 19.69 -1.41
C ASN A 95 40.58 18.87 -2.72
N LYS A 96 39.43 18.68 -3.37
CA LYS A 96 39.32 17.98 -4.66
C LYS A 96 39.13 18.91 -5.85
N LEU A 97 38.99 20.22 -5.61
CA LEU A 97 38.93 21.20 -6.69
C LEU A 97 40.36 21.53 -7.16
N PRO A 98 40.61 21.59 -8.48
CA PRO A 98 41.89 22.05 -8.98
C PRO A 98 42.15 23.50 -8.54
N PRO A 99 43.41 23.90 -8.30
CA PRO A 99 43.73 25.27 -7.94
C PRO A 99 43.25 26.20 -9.03
N ALA A 100 42.55 27.28 -8.65
CA ALA A 100 42.04 28.26 -9.59
C ALA A 100 43.23 28.85 -10.37
N SER A 101 43.23 28.67 -11.69
CA SER A 101 44.18 29.31 -12.59
C SER A 101 43.95 30.82 -12.54
N HIS A 102 44.90 31.55 -11.94
CA HIS A 102 45.01 32.99 -12.12
C HIS A 102 45.51 33.24 -13.55
N GLU A 103 44.60 33.48 -14.47
CA GLU A 103 44.92 34.11 -15.75
C GLU A 103 44.71 35.62 -15.59
N CYS A 104 45.81 36.38 -15.63
CA CYS A 104 45.84 37.83 -15.75
C CYS A 104 45.68 38.25 -17.21
#